data_AF-V5YNU9-F1
#
_entry.id   AF-V5YNU9-F1
#
_cell.length_a   1.000
_cell.length_b   1.000
_cell.length_c   1.000
_cell.angle_alpha   90.00
_cell.angle_beta   90.00
_cell.angle_gamma   90.00
#
_symmetry.space_group_name_H-M   'P 1'
#
loop_
_entity.id
_entity.type
_entity.pdbx_description
1 polymer ?
#
loop_
_entity_poly.entity_id
_entity_poly.type
_entity_poly.pdbx_seq_one_letter_code
_entity_poly.pdbx_strand_id
1 'polypeptide(L)'
;MNKKQLGRWYQLSIGLARHSYPEITEARRDKVETAVKGFILNMESWHNLKDIQSWDGHPGNVYICDEMSNYLFDNRWEFDGKHGTRDTRFGTMVACCVRAGFDIAVAPSAGVLGFNVGDLRKIFPRKLPKWVQEFFTEPIDASIPDTEGVWL
;
A
#
# COMPACT_ATOMS: atom_id res chain seq x y z
N MET A 1 1.28 13.46 -7.74
CA MET A 1 0.25 13.54 -6.68
C MET A 1 0.24 14.90 -5.98
N ASN A 2 -0.81 15.19 -5.21
CA ASN A 2 -0.88 16.36 -4.30
C ASN A 2 -0.88 15.93 -2.81
N LYS A 3 -0.81 16.88 -1.88
CA LYS A 3 -0.78 16.61 -0.43
C LYS A 3 -2.01 15.83 0.10
N LYS A 4 -3.18 16.01 -0.52
CA LYS A 4 -4.40 15.26 -0.16
C LYS A 4 -4.26 13.78 -0.55
N GLN A 5 -3.71 13.50 -1.73
CA GLN A 5 -3.41 12.14 -2.18
C GLN A 5 -2.32 11.50 -1.32
N LEU A 6 -1.26 12.24 -0.96
CA LEU A 6 -0.23 11.75 -0.02
C LEU A 6 -0.85 11.35 1.32
N GLY A 7 -1.71 12.21 1.90
CA GLY A 7 -2.37 11.89 3.17
C GLY A 7 -3.27 10.64 3.10
N ARG A 8 -3.94 10.43 1.95
CA ARG A 8 -4.75 9.22 1.71
C ARG A 8 -3.88 7.98 1.57
N TRP A 9 -2.78 8.08 0.82
CA TRP A 9 -1.81 6.99 0.65
C TRP A 9 -1.27 6.56 2.00
N TYR A 10 -0.77 7.52 2.78
CA TYR A 10 -0.28 7.29 4.13
C TYR A 10 -1.34 6.62 5.02
N GLN A 11 -2.55 7.20 5.09
CA GLN A 11 -3.61 6.68 5.96
C GLN A 11 -3.95 5.23 5.64
N LEU A 12 -4.10 4.90 4.36
CA LEU A 12 -4.53 3.58 3.93
C LEU A 12 -3.42 2.54 4.08
N SER A 13 -2.20 2.85 3.63
CA SER A 13 -1.07 1.93 3.76
C SER A 13 -0.75 1.58 5.22
N ILE A 14 -0.78 2.58 6.11
CA ILE A 14 -0.57 2.36 7.55
C ILE A 14 -1.73 1.58 8.16
N GLY A 15 -2.96 1.89 7.77
CA GLY A 15 -4.14 1.15 8.20
C GLY A 15 -4.06 -0.34 7.85
N LEU A 16 -3.65 -0.65 6.61
CA LEU A 16 -3.48 -2.04 6.16
C LEU A 16 -2.38 -2.75 6.96
N ALA A 17 -1.23 -2.10 7.17
CA ALA A 17 -0.13 -2.66 7.97
C ALA A 17 -0.57 -3.04 9.40
N ARG A 18 -1.48 -2.26 9.99
CA ARG A 18 -2.02 -2.49 11.34
C ARG A 18 -3.03 -3.62 11.45
N HIS A 19 -3.80 -3.87 10.38
CA HIS A 19 -5.06 -4.63 10.50
C HIS A 19 -5.15 -5.88 9.63
N SER A 20 -4.37 -5.95 8.55
CA SER A 20 -4.49 -7.00 7.53
C SER A 20 -3.70 -8.27 7.83
N TYR A 21 -2.83 -8.27 8.84
CA TYR A 21 -2.02 -9.43 9.24
C TYR A 21 -2.33 -9.85 10.69
N PRO A 22 -3.55 -10.35 10.99
CA PRO A 22 -3.92 -10.75 12.34
C PRO A 22 -3.12 -11.95 12.85
N GLU A 23 -2.54 -12.76 11.94
CA GLU A 23 -1.82 -13.99 12.25
C GLU A 23 -0.37 -13.77 12.75
N ILE A 24 0.19 -12.58 12.55
CA ILE A 24 1.52 -12.23 13.08
C ILE A 24 1.40 -11.54 14.45
N THR A 25 2.50 -11.46 15.19
CA THR A 25 2.51 -10.78 16.50
C THR A 25 2.38 -9.26 16.35
N GLU A 26 1.91 -8.57 17.39
CA GLU A 26 1.84 -7.11 17.44
C GLU A 26 3.19 -6.47 17.14
N ALA A 27 4.26 -6.91 17.81
CA ALA A 27 5.61 -6.43 17.55
C ALA A 27 6.09 -6.65 16.09
N ARG A 28 5.55 -7.64 15.36
CA ARG A 28 5.83 -7.82 13.93
C ARG A 28 4.98 -6.89 13.07
N ARG A 29 3.71 -6.68 13.40
CA ARG A 29 2.87 -5.66 12.75
C ARG A 29 3.45 -4.26 12.92
N ASP A 30 3.94 -3.91 14.09
CA ASP A 30 4.59 -2.61 14.36
C ASP A 30 5.82 -2.40 13.48
N LYS A 31 6.58 -3.48 13.20
CA LYS A 31 7.70 -3.44 12.26
C LYS A 31 7.24 -3.22 10.83
N VAL A 32 6.17 -3.90 10.38
CA VAL A 32 5.59 -3.67 9.05
C VAL A 32 5.10 -2.23 8.94
N GLU A 33 4.36 -1.74 9.93
CA GLU A 33 3.89 -0.35 9.98
C GLU A 33 5.06 0.63 9.90
N THR A 34 6.12 0.41 10.69
CA THR A 34 7.30 1.27 10.71
C THR A 34 7.99 1.30 9.35
N ALA A 35 8.11 0.16 8.68
CA ALA A 35 8.71 0.06 7.35
C ALA A 35 7.84 0.77 6.29
N VAL A 36 6.52 0.53 6.29
CA VAL A 36 5.56 1.20 5.40
C VAL A 36 5.60 2.72 5.59
N LYS A 37 5.62 3.17 6.85
CA LYS A 37 5.76 4.58 7.21
C LYS A 37 7.07 5.16 6.68
N GLY A 38 8.17 4.46 6.91
CA GLY A 38 9.51 4.85 6.47
C GLY A 38 9.54 5.06 4.96
N PHE A 39 9.04 4.10 4.19
CA PHE A 39 8.99 4.20 2.74
C PHE A 39 8.22 5.44 2.25
N ILE A 40 6.99 5.68 2.75
CA ILE A 40 6.16 6.80 2.29
C ILE A 40 6.80 8.15 2.63
N LEU A 41 7.38 8.29 3.83
CA LEU A 41 8.07 9.51 4.23
C LEU A 41 9.36 9.74 3.42
N ASN A 42 10.07 8.67 3.10
CA ASN A 42 11.23 8.72 2.23
C ASN A 42 10.86 9.18 0.82
N MET A 43 9.78 8.65 0.23
CA MET A 43 9.28 9.08 -1.08
C MET A 43 8.96 10.59 -1.10
N GLU A 44 8.34 11.12 -0.04
CA GLU A 44 8.09 12.56 0.10
C GLU A 44 9.39 13.37 0.22
N SER A 45 10.43 12.81 0.83
CA SER A 45 11.72 13.48 1.01
C SER A 45 12.62 13.39 -0.23
N TRP A 46 12.54 12.31 -0.99
CA TRP A 46 13.43 12.01 -2.11
C TRP A 46 12.96 12.65 -3.42
N HIS A 47 11.66 12.84 -3.57
CA HIS A 47 11.09 13.28 -4.85
C HIS A 47 10.08 14.41 -4.67
N ASN A 48 9.87 15.15 -5.76
CA ASN A 48 8.76 16.09 -5.82
C ASN A 48 7.45 15.31 -5.92
N LEU A 49 6.47 15.66 -5.08
CA LEU A 49 5.15 15.01 -5.11
C LEU A 49 4.50 15.05 -6.50
N LYS A 50 4.77 16.08 -7.31
CA LYS A 50 4.23 16.17 -8.67
C LYS A 50 4.74 15.07 -9.59
N ASP A 51 5.91 14.50 -9.34
CA ASP A 51 6.50 13.45 -10.18
C ASP A 51 6.06 12.03 -9.79
N ILE A 52 5.52 11.87 -8.58
CA ILE A 52 4.97 10.60 -8.08
C ILE A 52 3.50 10.51 -8.49
N GLN A 53 3.23 9.82 -9.60
CA GLN A 53 1.90 9.81 -10.21
C GLN A 53 1.40 8.41 -10.59
N SER A 54 2.28 7.46 -10.84
CA SER A 54 1.93 6.05 -11.02
C SER A 54 2.98 5.14 -10.43
N TRP A 55 2.66 3.85 -10.34
CA TRP A 55 3.59 2.86 -9.83
C TRP A 55 4.81 2.68 -10.75
N ASP A 56 4.57 2.67 -12.07
CA ASP A 56 5.57 2.40 -13.10
C ASP A 56 6.10 3.70 -13.75
N GLY A 57 6.02 4.81 -13.02
CA GLY A 57 6.55 6.12 -13.44
C GLY A 57 5.76 6.85 -14.53
N HIS A 58 4.73 6.24 -15.12
CA HIS A 58 3.91 6.83 -16.18
C HIS A 58 2.40 6.84 -15.84
N PRO A 59 1.71 8.00 -15.81
CA PRO A 59 2.28 9.35 -15.90
C PRO A 59 3.19 9.64 -14.68
N GLY A 60 4.17 10.53 -14.82
CA GLY A 60 5.14 10.86 -13.77
C GLY A 60 6.59 10.84 -14.25
N ASN A 61 7.52 10.95 -13.30
CA ASN A 61 8.96 10.75 -13.52
C ASN A 61 9.61 9.83 -12.46
N VAL A 62 8.82 9.30 -11.53
CA VAL A 62 9.30 8.46 -10.43
C VAL A 62 8.69 7.07 -10.54
N TYR A 63 9.54 6.06 -10.70
CA TYR A 63 9.18 4.66 -10.72
C TYR A 63 9.10 4.13 -9.29
N ILE A 64 7.90 4.13 -8.70
CA ILE A 64 7.70 3.67 -7.32
C ILE A 64 8.05 2.18 -7.19
N CYS A 65 7.85 1.39 -8.25
CA CYS A 65 8.33 0.01 -8.31
C CYS A 65 9.83 -0.10 -8.02
N ASP A 66 10.65 0.70 -8.69
CA ASP A 66 12.10 0.69 -8.53
C ASP A 66 12.51 1.21 -7.14
N GLU A 67 11.87 2.28 -6.66
CA GLU A 67 12.11 2.79 -5.31
C GLU A 67 11.75 1.77 -4.24
N MET A 68 10.66 1.02 -4.42
CA MET A 68 10.27 -0.08 -3.52
C MET A 68 11.31 -1.19 -3.54
N SER A 69 11.72 -1.67 -4.72
CA SER A 69 12.76 -2.70 -4.84
C SER A 69 14.07 -2.27 -4.20
N ASN A 70 14.53 -1.03 -4.43
CA ASN A 70 15.72 -0.47 -3.78
C ASN A 70 15.55 -0.44 -2.26
N TYR A 71 14.41 0.03 -1.76
CA TYR A 71 14.14 0.09 -0.34
C TYR A 71 14.14 -1.28 0.33
N LEU A 72 13.53 -2.30 -0.30
CA LEU A 72 13.53 -3.67 0.22
C LEU A 72 14.93 -4.28 0.18
N PHE A 73 15.69 -4.04 -0.90
CA PHE A 73 17.06 -4.52 -1.05
C PHE A 73 18.00 -3.92 0.00
N ASP A 74 17.98 -2.59 0.17
CA ASP A 74 18.83 -1.87 1.12
C ASP A 74 18.59 -2.30 2.57
N ASN A 75 17.33 -2.65 2.89
CA ASN A 75 16.95 -3.15 4.21
C ASN A 75 17.11 -4.67 4.37
N ARG A 76 17.59 -5.38 3.34
CA ARG A 76 17.73 -6.84 3.33
C ARG A 76 16.39 -7.56 3.58
N TRP A 77 15.33 -7.05 2.98
CA TRP A 77 13.99 -7.66 2.96
C TRP A 77 13.63 -8.26 1.61
N GLU A 78 14.53 -8.08 0.65
CA GLU A 78 14.64 -8.77 -0.61
C GLU A 78 16.11 -9.23 -0.72
N PHE A 79 16.35 -10.44 -1.25
CA PHE A 79 17.72 -10.97 -1.38
C PHE A 79 17.93 -11.65 -2.72
N ASP A 80 19.12 -11.48 -3.28
CA ASP A 80 19.53 -12.21 -4.48
C ASP A 80 19.88 -13.66 -4.13
N GLY A 81 19.12 -14.60 -4.69
CA GLY A 81 19.34 -16.03 -4.56
C GLY A 81 20.03 -16.61 -5.79
N LYS A 82 20.44 -17.89 -5.73
CA LYS A 82 21.02 -18.63 -6.89
C LYS A 82 20.14 -18.68 -8.15
N HIS A 83 18.90 -18.20 -8.07
CA HIS A 83 17.89 -18.18 -9.15
C HIS A 83 17.20 -16.81 -9.30
N GLY A 84 17.84 -15.71 -8.86
CA GLY A 84 17.29 -14.35 -8.88
C GLY A 84 16.76 -13.89 -7.53
N THR A 85 16.18 -12.69 -7.50
CA THR A 85 15.71 -12.06 -6.27
C THR A 85 14.52 -12.81 -5.66
N ARG A 86 14.59 -13.03 -4.34
CA ARG A 86 13.52 -13.61 -3.53
C ARG A 86 13.03 -12.59 -2.52
N ASP A 87 11.76 -12.23 -2.63
CA ASP A 87 11.06 -11.45 -1.63
C ASP A 87 10.93 -12.24 -0.33
N THR A 88 11.24 -11.61 0.79
CA THR A 88 10.86 -12.17 2.10
C THR A 88 9.38 -11.94 2.34
N ARG A 89 8.73 -12.82 3.12
CA ARG A 89 7.34 -12.59 3.56
C ARG A 89 7.14 -11.20 4.18
N PHE A 90 8.14 -10.69 4.90
CA PHE A 90 8.11 -9.34 5.47
C PHE A 90 8.16 -8.26 4.37
N GLY A 91 9.08 -8.36 3.42
CA GLY A 91 9.17 -7.45 2.27
C GLY A 91 7.88 -7.43 1.46
N THR A 92 7.29 -8.59 1.18
CA THR A 92 5.98 -8.70 0.50
C THR A 92 4.88 -7.98 1.29
N MET A 93 4.81 -8.13 2.61
CA MET A 93 3.81 -7.43 3.43
C MET A 93 3.95 -5.90 3.31
N VAL A 94 5.19 -5.39 3.38
CA VAL A 94 5.48 -3.96 3.22
C VAL A 94 5.06 -3.47 1.83
N ALA A 95 5.48 -4.16 0.78
CA ALA A 95 5.15 -3.82 -0.61
C ALA A 95 3.64 -3.84 -0.85
N CYS A 96 2.92 -4.84 -0.37
CA CYS A 96 1.46 -4.94 -0.51
C CYS A 96 0.74 -3.77 0.16
N CYS A 97 1.10 -3.41 1.40
CA CYS A 97 0.47 -2.28 2.09
C CYS A 97 0.73 -0.95 1.38
N VAL A 98 1.96 -0.74 0.91
CA VAL A 98 2.33 0.47 0.17
C VAL A 98 1.60 0.54 -1.17
N ARG A 99 1.59 -0.56 -1.94
CA ARG A 99 0.94 -0.65 -3.26
C ARG A 99 -0.55 -0.42 -3.15
N ALA A 100 -1.25 -1.19 -2.31
CA ALA A 100 -2.70 -1.07 -2.18
C ALA A 100 -3.13 0.32 -1.70
N GLY A 101 -2.37 0.92 -0.77
CA GLY A 101 -2.64 2.29 -0.35
C GLY A 101 -2.39 3.31 -1.46
N PHE A 102 -1.34 3.14 -2.26
CA PHE A 102 -1.05 4.00 -3.39
C PHE A 102 -2.16 3.91 -4.43
N ASP A 103 -2.60 2.69 -4.75
CA ASP A 103 -3.53 2.44 -5.84
C ASP A 103 -4.87 3.11 -5.62
N ILE A 104 -5.42 3.00 -4.41
CA ILE A 104 -6.70 3.63 -4.05
C ILE A 104 -6.53 5.15 -3.87
N ALA A 105 -5.38 5.61 -3.38
CA ALA A 105 -5.15 7.04 -3.09
C ALA A 105 -4.80 7.87 -4.33
N VAL A 106 -4.21 7.25 -5.36
CA VAL A 106 -3.64 7.90 -6.54
C VAL A 106 -4.18 7.22 -7.81
N ALA A 107 -5.13 7.86 -8.48
CA ALA A 107 -5.59 7.45 -9.80
C ALA A 107 -4.75 8.10 -10.92
N PRO A 108 -4.56 7.42 -12.07
CA PRO A 108 -4.91 6.03 -12.33
C PRO A 108 -3.82 5.10 -11.81
N SER A 109 -4.16 4.14 -10.95
CA SER A 109 -3.24 3.05 -10.63
C SER A 109 -3.90 1.71 -10.89
N ALA A 110 -3.19 0.86 -11.60
CA ALA A 110 -3.65 -0.42 -12.16
C ALA A 110 -2.98 -1.60 -11.41
N GLY A 111 -3.22 -1.74 -10.09
CA GLY A 111 -2.61 -2.81 -9.28
C GLY A 111 -3.52 -3.58 -8.31
N VAL A 112 -3.21 -4.87 -8.18
CA VAL A 112 -3.92 -5.89 -7.39
C VAL A 112 -4.10 -5.50 -5.91
N LEU A 113 -5.33 -5.62 -5.38
CA LEU A 113 -5.59 -5.57 -3.94
C LEU A 113 -5.62 -7.00 -3.36
N GLY A 114 -4.65 -7.31 -2.50
CA GLY A 114 -4.56 -8.60 -1.78
C GLY A 114 -5.23 -8.59 -0.40
N PHE A 115 -6.23 -7.74 -0.21
CA PHE A 115 -6.89 -7.49 1.07
C PHE A 115 -8.40 -7.71 0.96
N ASN A 116 -9.11 -7.67 2.08
CA ASN A 116 -10.56 -7.85 2.09
C ASN A 116 -11.30 -6.58 2.54
N VAL A 117 -12.63 -6.56 2.33
CA VAL A 117 -13.52 -5.47 2.77
C VAL A 117 -13.42 -5.22 4.27
N GLY A 118 -13.25 -6.27 5.07
CA GLY A 118 -13.10 -6.18 6.52
C GLY A 118 -11.87 -5.37 6.93
N ASP A 119 -10.77 -5.48 6.21
CA ASP A 119 -9.57 -4.68 6.45
C ASP A 119 -9.83 -3.20 6.20
N LEU A 120 -10.52 -2.86 5.11
CA LEU A 120 -10.91 -1.47 4.85
C LEU A 120 -11.84 -0.92 5.95
N ARG A 121 -12.80 -1.73 6.41
CA ARG A 121 -13.72 -1.34 7.50
C ARG A 121 -12.99 -1.16 8.84
N LYS A 122 -11.97 -1.96 9.16
CA LYS A 122 -11.13 -1.74 10.37
C LYS A 122 -10.39 -0.40 10.33
N ILE A 123 -9.95 0.03 9.15
CA ILE A 123 -9.27 1.33 8.94
C ILE A 123 -10.26 2.50 9.09
N PHE A 124 -11.50 2.30 8.63
CA PHE A 124 -12.56 3.31 8.64
C PHE A 124 -13.82 2.81 9.38
N PRO A 125 -13.76 2.65 10.73
CA PRO A 125 -14.74 1.89 11.50
C PRO A 125 -16.17 2.45 11.49
N ARG A 126 -16.35 3.72 11.13
CA ARG A 126 -17.67 4.34 11.04
C ARG A 126 -18.27 4.23 9.64
N LYS A 127 -17.46 4.55 8.62
CA LYS A 127 -17.89 4.64 7.22
C LYS A 127 -16.66 4.74 6.32
N LEU A 128 -16.63 3.95 5.25
CA LEU A 128 -15.61 4.10 4.21
C LEU A 128 -15.68 5.52 3.62
N PRO A 129 -14.57 6.24 3.45
CA PRO A 129 -14.57 7.50 2.75
C PRO A 129 -15.04 7.35 1.30
N LYS A 130 -15.70 8.39 0.78
CA LYS A 130 -16.19 8.41 -0.62
C LYS A 130 -15.11 8.06 -1.64
N TRP A 131 -13.87 8.51 -1.42
CA TRP A 131 -12.74 8.22 -2.31
C TRP A 131 -12.27 6.76 -2.29
N VAL A 132 -12.58 6.00 -1.23
CA VAL A 132 -12.34 4.54 -1.18
C VAL A 132 -13.50 3.82 -1.87
N GLN A 133 -14.74 4.25 -1.63
CA GLN A 133 -15.92 3.62 -2.22
C GLN A 133 -15.96 3.75 -3.74
N GLU A 134 -15.73 4.95 -4.26
CA GLU A 134 -15.81 5.27 -5.70
C GLU A 134 -14.64 4.73 -6.52
N PHE A 135 -13.63 4.18 -5.85
CA PHE A 135 -12.50 3.58 -6.53
C PHE A 135 -12.85 2.20 -7.12
N PHE A 136 -13.78 1.49 -6.50
CA PHE A 136 -14.25 0.19 -6.98
C PHE A 136 -15.41 0.37 -7.97
N THR A 137 -15.44 -0.47 -9.01
CA THR A 137 -16.49 -0.47 -10.04
C THR A 137 -17.88 -0.62 -9.43
N GLU A 138 -18.02 -1.52 -8.45
CA GLU A 138 -19.18 -1.60 -7.57
C GLU A 138 -18.81 -1.01 -6.21
N PRO A 139 -19.50 0.07 -5.76
CA PRO A 139 -19.20 0.67 -4.47
C PRO A 139 -19.35 -0.32 -3.32
N ILE A 140 -18.36 -0.36 -2.43
CA ILE A 140 -18.44 -1.20 -1.23
C ILE A 140 -19.49 -0.62 -0.27
N ASP A 141 -20.61 -1.34 -0.14
CA ASP A 141 -21.69 -1.03 0.81
C ASP A 141 -21.76 -2.05 1.97
N ALA A 142 -22.80 -1.97 2.80
CA ALA A 142 -22.96 -2.83 3.99
C ALA A 142 -23.34 -4.28 3.67
N SER A 143 -23.77 -4.59 2.45
CA SER A 143 -24.17 -5.93 2.02
C SER A 143 -22.97 -6.83 1.70
N ILE A 144 -21.83 -6.24 1.35
CA ILE A 144 -20.62 -6.99 1.00
C ILE A 144 -19.98 -7.60 2.27
N PRO A 145 -19.70 -8.92 2.31
CA PRO A 145 -19.06 -9.57 3.45
C PRO A 145 -17.65 -9.06 3.74
N ASP A 146 -17.24 -9.05 5.01
CA ASP A 146 -15.87 -8.67 5.40
C ASP A 146 -14.79 -9.56 4.78
N THR A 147 -15.11 -10.80 4.45
CA THR A 147 -14.18 -11.76 3.83
C THR A 147 -14.02 -11.56 2.33
N GLU A 148 -14.84 -10.72 1.70
CA GLU A 148 -14.78 -10.49 0.26
C GLU A 148 -13.45 -9.83 -0.10
N GLY A 149 -12.74 -10.43 -1.06
CA GLY A 149 -11.51 -9.87 -1.57
C GLY A 149 -11.82 -8.59 -2.34
N VAL A 150 -11.08 -7.52 -2.06
CA VAL A 150 -11.14 -6.32 -2.88
C VAL A 150 -10.15 -6.45 -4.02
N TRP A 151 -10.59 -6.23 -5.25
CA TRP A 151 -9.76 -6.30 -6.46
C TRP A 151 -10.03 -5.07 -7.32
N LEU A 152 -9.12 -4.76 -8.27
CA LEU A 152 -9.34 -3.72 -9.28
C LEU A 152 -10.06 -4.26 -10.50
#